data_AF-A0A926T3I5-F1
#
_entry.id   AF-A0A926T3I5-F1
#
_cell.length_a   1.000
_cell.length_b   1.000
_cell.length_c   1.000
_cell.angle_alpha   90.00
_cell.angle_beta   90.00
_cell.angle_gamma   90.00
#
_symmetry.space_group_name_H-M   'P 1'
#
loop_
_entity.id
_entity.type
_entity.pdbx_description
1 polymer ?
#
loop_
_entity_poly.entity_id
_entity_poly.type
_entity_poly.pdbx_seq_one_letter_code
_entity_poly.pdbx_strand_id
1 'polypeptide(L)' 'MNSKELAQYIEATDSISKPWLLVQLRLKKLQESKDTLSAEDYAKELADIHQDLMKLGEWWVGIEDEAFGM' A
#
# COMPACT_ATOMS: atom_id res chain seq x y z
N MET A 1 -12.99 1.18 -7.37
CA MET A 1 -11.61 0.70 -7.50
C MET A 1 -11.37 -0.46 -6.56
N ASN A 2 -11.20 -1.68 -7.10
CA ASN A 2 -10.74 -2.88 -6.41
C ASN A 2 -9.20 -3.02 -6.52
N SER A 3 -8.62 -4.04 -5.89
CA SER A 3 -7.16 -4.28 -5.90
C SER A 3 -6.59 -4.47 -7.31
N LYS A 4 -7.35 -5.11 -8.21
CA LYS A 4 -6.97 -5.32 -9.61
C LYS A 4 -6.93 -4.01 -10.39
N GLU A 5 -7.96 -3.18 -10.25
CA GLU A 5 -8.04 -1.86 -10.88
C GLU A 5 -6.91 -0.94 -10.36
N LEU A 6 -6.59 -1.00 -9.07
CA LEU A 6 -5.47 -0.26 -8.49
C LEU A 6 -4.10 -0.77 -9.01
N ALA A 7 -3.89 -2.07 -9.12
CA ALA A 7 -2.67 -2.62 -9.69
C ALA A 7 -2.47 -2.17 -11.14
N GLN A 8 -3.53 -2.24 -11.96
CA GLN A 8 -3.51 -1.76 -13.34
C GLN A 8 -3.20 -0.26 -13.43
N TYR A 9 -3.75 0.55 -12.52
CA TYR A 9 -3.43 1.97 -12.45
C TYR A 9 -1.95 2.22 -12.12
N ILE A 10 -1.39 1.50 -11.14
CA ILE A 10 0.03 1.61 -10.76
C ILE A 10 0.94 1.27 -11.93
N GLU A 11 0.63 0.18 -12.66
CA GLU A 11 1.36 -0.24 -13.85
C GLU A 11 1.23 0.79 -14.99
N ALA A 12 0.02 1.26 -15.27
CA ALA A 12 -0.24 2.21 -16.36
C ALA A 12 0.39 3.59 -16.14
N THR A 13 0.70 3.95 -14.89
CA THR A 13 1.28 5.24 -14.51
C THR A 13 2.76 5.16 -14.12
N ASP A 14 3.42 4.02 -14.40
CA ASP A 14 4.81 3.72 -14.03
C ASP A 14 5.14 4.08 -12.57
N SER A 15 4.14 3.91 -11.70
CA SER A 15 4.17 4.39 -10.32
C SER A 15 4.52 3.27 -9.33
N ILE A 16 5.09 2.17 -9.83
CA ILE A 16 5.50 1.02 -9.02
C ILE A 16 6.62 1.38 -8.02
N SER A 17 7.42 2.40 -8.35
CA SER A 17 8.47 2.96 -7.50
C SER A 17 7.93 3.75 -6.30
N LYS A 18 6.62 4.01 -6.23
CA LYS A 18 5.97 4.78 -5.16
C LYS A 18 5.51 3.81 -4.06
N PRO A 19 6.30 3.63 -2.98
CA PRO A 19 6.05 2.56 -2.01
C PRO A 19 4.71 2.68 -1.27
N TRP A 20 4.17 3.90 -1.12
CA TRP A 20 2.84 4.10 -0.52
C TRP A 20 1.70 3.54 -1.38
N LEU A 21 1.83 3.52 -2.71
CA LEU A 21 0.83 2.91 -3.59
C LEU A 21 0.82 1.38 -3.44
N LEU A 22 1.98 0.78 -3.15
CA LEU A 22 2.07 -0.66 -2.87
C LEU A 22 1.44 -1.01 -1.51
N VAL A 23 1.64 -0.15 -0.49
CA VAL A 23 0.94 -0.27 0.80
C VAL A 23 -0.57 -0.16 0.61
N GLN A 24 -1.04 0.81 -0.18
CA GLN A 24 -2.45 0.97 -0.51
C GLN A 24 -3.02 -0.26 -1.23
N LEU A 25 -2.26 -0.85 -2.16
CA LEU A 25 -2.64 -2.09 -2.84
C LEU A 25 -2.80 -3.25 -1.86
N ARG A 26 -1.87 -3.41 -0.91
CA ARG A 26 -1.96 -4.44 0.13
C ARG A 26 -3.17 -4.26 1.05
N LEU A 27 -3.43 -3.03 1.51
CA LEU A 27 -4.64 -2.72 2.28
C LEU A 27 -5.90 -3.09 1.50
N LYS A 28 -5.93 -2.79 0.20
CA LYS A 28 -7.10 -3.09 -0.62
C LYS A 28 -7.33 -4.58 -0.78
N LYS A 29 -6.27 -5.36 -0.99
CA LYS A 29 -6.34 -6.83 -1.02
C LYS A 29 -6.84 -7.40 0.30
N LEU A 30 -6.32 -6.91 1.44
CA LEU A 30 -6.74 -7.34 2.76
C LEU A 30 -8.23 -7.06 3.01
N GLN A 31 -8.69 -5.87 2.61
CA GLN A 31 -10.11 -5.49 2.71
C GLN A 31 -11.00 -6.44 1.90
N GLU A 32 -10.57 -6.82 0.70
CA GLU A 32 -11.32 -7.72 -0.19
C GLU A 32 -11.33 -9.17 0.30
N SER A 33 -10.31 -9.60 1.05
CA SER A 33 -10.22 -10.94 1.65
C SER A 33 -10.83 -11.04 3.05
N LYS A 34 -11.49 -9.98 3.54
CA LYS A 34 -12.02 -9.91 4.91
C LYS A 34 -12.96 -11.07 5.26
N ASP A 35 -13.81 -11.47 4.31
CA ASP A 35 -14.79 -12.54 4.53
C ASP A 35 -14.18 -13.96 4.49
N THR A 36 -12.92 -14.07 4.04
CA THR A 36 -12.21 -15.35 3.92
C THR A 36 -11.17 -15.58 5.01
N LEU A 37 -10.85 -14.55 5.81
CA LEU A 37 -9.84 -14.60 6.86
C LEU A 37 -10.47 -14.69 8.24
N SER A 38 -9.75 -15.31 9.18
CA SER A 38 -10.08 -15.17 10.59
C SER A 38 -9.84 -13.72 11.04
N ALA A 39 -10.50 -13.31 12.13
CA ALA A 39 -10.27 -11.97 12.69
C ALA A 39 -8.82 -11.78 13.18
N GLU A 40 -8.18 -12.84 13.66
CA GLU A 40 -6.79 -12.84 14.12
C GLU A 40 -5.82 -12.65 12.94
N ASP A 41 -5.99 -13.42 11.87
CA ASP A 41 -5.17 -13.30 10.66
C ASP A 41 -5.34 -11.92 10.02
N TYR A 42 -6.58 -11.41 9.96
CA TYR A 42 -6.84 -10.07 9.46
C TYR A 42 -6.12 -9.00 10.29
N ALA A 43 -6.17 -9.11 11.62
CA ALA A 43 -5.52 -8.16 12.52
C ALA A 43 -3.98 -8.20 12.39
N LYS A 44 -3.41 -9.40 12.23
CA LYS A 44 -1.99 -9.60 12.01
C LYS A 44 -1.53 -8.95 10.69
N GLU A 45 -2.19 -9.26 9.58
CA GLU A 45 -1.88 -8.67 8.28
C GLU A 45 -2.03 -7.15 8.30
N LEU A 46 -3.05 -6.63 8.99
CA LEU A 46 -3.23 -5.18 9.16
C LEU A 46 -2.08 -4.55 9.94
N ALA A 47 -1.61 -5.20 11.01
CA ALA A 47 -0.46 -4.74 11.80
C ALA A 47 0.83 -4.73 10.97
N ASP A 48 1.06 -5.76 10.14
CA ASP A 48 2.22 -5.85 9.26
C ASP A 48 2.20 -4.73 8.20
N ILE A 49 1.04 -4.48 7.59
CA ILE A 49 0.88 -3.38 6.63
C ILE A 49 1.08 -2.02 7.31
N HIS A 50 0.59 -1.86 8.54
CA HIS A 50 0.81 -0.64 9.34
C HIS A 50 2.30 -0.42 9.62
N GLN A 51 3.06 -1.46 9.97
CA GLN A 51 4.51 -1.35 10.16
C GLN A 51 5.22 -0.89 8.89
N ASP A 52 4.82 -1.40 7.72
CA ASP A 52 5.42 -0.97 6.47
C ASP A 52 5.07 0.49 6.12
N LEU A 53 3.85 0.94 6.45
CA LEU A 53 3.51 2.36 6.34
C LEU A 53 4.39 3.24 7.25
N MET A 54 4.66 2.80 8.48
CA MET A 54 5.51 3.57 9.41
C MET A 54 6.95 3.71 8.89
N LYS A 55 7.49 2.68 8.23
CA LYS A 55 8.82 2.76 7.58
C LYS A 55 8.86 3.80 6.46
N LEU A 56 7.73 4.13 5.84
CA LEU A 56 7.67 5.19 4.83
C LEU A 56 7.73 6.59 5.43
N GLY A 57 7.32 6.75 6.69
CA GLY A 57 7.27 8.04 7.40
C GLY A 57 8.56 8.85 7.35
N GLU A 58 9.70 8.17 7.28
CA GLU A 58 11.03 8.79 7.17
C GLU A 58 11.66 8.65 5.78
N TRP A 59 11.12 7.78 4.91
CA TRP A 59 11.75 7.45 3.62
C TRP A 59 11.75 8.62 2.64
N TRP A 60 10.69 9.42 2.61
CA TRP A 60 10.58 10.55 1.69
C TRP A 60 11.38 11.78 2.15
N VAL A 61 11.97 11.76 3.35
CA VAL A 61 12.72 12.91 3.89
C VAL A 61 13.97 13.14 3.06
N GLY A 62 14.06 14.30 2.41
CA GLY A 62 15.16 14.68 1.52
C GLY A 62 14.99 14.26 0.05
N ILE A 63 13.89 13.61 -0.32
CA ILE A 63 13.53 13.26 -1.71
C ILE A 63 12.08 13.67 -2.04
N GLU A 64 11.52 14.64 -1.32
CA GLU A 64 10.12 15.01 -1.42
C GLU A 64 9.73 15.48 -2.82
N ASP A 65 10.57 16.27 -3.47
CA ASP A 65 10.34 16.78 -4.83
C ASP A 65 10.33 15.63 -5.86
N GLU A 66 11.20 14.63 -5.69
CA GLU A 66 11.26 13.44 -6.54
C GLU A 66 10.08 12.49 -6.30
N ALA A 67 9.68 12.34 -5.03
CA ALA A 67 8.60 11.45 -4.62
C ALA A 67 7.22 12.02 -4.99
N PHE A 68 6.99 13.31 -4.74
CA PHE A 68 5.67 13.94 -4.84
C PHE A 68 5.51 14.91 -6.01
N GLY A 69 6.60 15.35 -6.65
CA GLY A 69 6.56 16.32 -7.73
C GLY A 69 6.08 17.70 -7.28
N MET A 70 6.48 18.12 -6.07
CA MET A 70 6.18 19.45 -5.50
C MET A 70 7.11 20.54 -6.05
#